data_AF-A0A9X0CHQ2-F1
#
_entry.id   AF-A0A9X0CHQ2-F1
#
_cell.length_a   1.000
_cell.length_b   1.000
_cell.length_c   1.000
_cell.angle_alpha   90.00
_cell.angle_beta   90.00
_cell.angle_gamma   90.00
#
_symmetry.space_group_name_H-M   'P 1'
#
loop_
_entity.id
_entity.type
_entity.pdbx_description
1 polymer ?
#
loop_
_entity_poly.entity_id
_entity_poly.type
_entity_poly.pdbx_seq_one_letter_code
_entity_poly.pdbx_strand_id
1 'polypeptide(L)'
;MAQDEMKEVVHPDDEVIEQNLKKLIFYYGATDHWAPVSYCEDMKMRFPEGEIYLCERKFQHAFVLESSEEVAEMVASWIQGVIAQDVH
;
A
#
# COMPACT_ATOMS: atom_id res chain seq x y z
N MET A 1 19.65 -6.21 -9.93
CA MET A 1 18.95 -5.01 -9.45
C MET A 1 18.62 -5.11 -7.96
N ALA A 2 18.22 -6.27 -7.43
CA ALA A 2 17.84 -6.44 -6.02
C ALA A 2 18.96 -6.78 -4.99
N GLN A 3 20.22 -6.99 -5.41
CA GLN A 3 21.26 -7.51 -4.48
C GLN A 3 21.90 -6.46 -3.59
N ASP A 4 21.98 -5.20 -4.04
CA ASP A 4 22.58 -4.12 -3.24
C ASP A 4 21.52 -3.30 -2.49
N GLU A 5 20.28 -3.29 -2.97
CA GLU A 5 19.15 -2.60 -2.33
C GLU A 5 18.77 -3.22 -0.98
N MET A 6 18.79 -4.56 -0.88
CA MET A 6 18.53 -5.29 0.37
C MET A 6 19.65 -5.19 1.43
N LYS A 7 20.83 -4.64 1.08
CA LYS A 7 21.93 -4.44 2.05
C LYS A 7 21.85 -3.10 2.76
N GLU A 8 21.43 -2.07 2.05
CA GLU A 8 21.42 -0.69 2.55
C GLU A 8 20.02 -0.24 2.98
N VAL A 9 18.95 -0.80 2.40
CA VAL A 9 17.55 -0.45 2.69
C VAL A 9 16.88 -1.64 3.40
N VAL A 10 17.21 -1.79 4.67
CA VAL A 10 16.72 -2.90 5.52
C VAL A 10 15.39 -2.56 6.20
N HIS A 11 15.11 -1.27 6.38
CA HIS A 11 13.93 -0.77 7.08
C HIS A 11 13.26 0.37 6.33
N PRO A 12 11.92 0.49 6.42
CA PRO A 12 11.21 1.68 5.97
C PRO A 12 11.72 2.93 6.69
N ASP A 13 11.73 4.06 5.99
CA ASP A 13 11.97 5.37 6.61
C ASP A 13 10.68 5.84 7.28
N ASP A 14 10.54 5.48 8.55
CA ASP A 14 9.32 5.72 9.31
C ASP A 14 9.02 7.23 9.45
N GLU A 15 10.05 8.09 9.53
CA GLU A 15 9.88 9.55 9.64
C GLU A 15 9.26 10.15 8.37
N VAL A 16 9.74 9.74 7.20
CA VAL A 16 9.20 10.23 5.92
C VAL A 16 7.78 9.73 5.71
N ILE A 17 7.51 8.47 6.08
CA ILE A 17 6.17 7.87 5.99
C ILE A 17 5.20 8.63 6.89
N GLU A 18 5.56 8.87 8.15
CA GLU A 18 4.70 9.57 9.11
C GLU A 18 4.37 10.99 8.64
N GLN A 19 5.36 11.75 8.14
CA GLN A 19 5.16 13.10 7.62
C GLN A 19 4.21 13.16 6.41
N ASN A 20 4.11 12.08 5.65
CA ASN A 20 3.32 12.01 4.42
C ASN A 20 2.15 11.05 4.52
N LEU A 21 1.81 10.57 5.72
CA LEU A 21 0.89 9.44 5.92
C LEU A 21 -0.48 9.68 5.25
N LYS A 22 -0.97 10.91 5.28
CA LYS A 22 -2.24 11.32 4.65
C LYS A 22 -2.26 11.25 3.12
N LYS A 23 -1.10 11.14 2.48
CA LYS A 23 -0.93 11.07 1.02
C LYS A 23 -0.59 9.65 0.55
N LEU A 24 -0.35 8.73 1.47
CA LEU A 24 0.11 7.39 1.18
C LEU A 24 -1.01 6.40 1.45
N ILE A 25 -1.23 5.51 0.48
CA ILE A 25 -2.08 4.33 0.64
C ILE A 25 -1.19 3.12 0.45
N PHE A 26 -1.12 2.25 1.46
CA PHE A 26 -0.39 1.01 1.38
C PHE A 26 -1.35 -0.14 1.09
N TYR A 27 -1.12 -0.88 0.01
CA TYR A 27 -1.98 -1.97 -0.42
C TYR A 27 -1.16 -3.27 -0.54
N TYR A 28 -1.53 -4.28 0.25
CA TYR A 28 -0.84 -5.57 0.32
C TYR A 28 -1.67 -6.68 -0.31
N GLY A 29 -1.06 -7.57 -1.09
CA GLY A 29 -1.73 -8.79 -1.58
C GLY A 29 -1.81 -9.87 -0.51
N ALA A 30 -2.98 -10.50 -0.31
CA ALA A 30 -3.11 -11.59 0.68
C ALA A 30 -2.45 -12.92 0.25
N THR A 31 -2.26 -13.12 -1.06
CA THR A 31 -1.62 -14.31 -1.65
C THR A 31 -0.33 -13.96 -2.39
N ASP A 32 0.19 -12.77 -2.13
CA ASP A 32 1.43 -12.31 -2.71
C ASP A 32 2.61 -13.08 -2.07
N HIS A 33 3.44 -13.73 -2.89
CA HIS A 33 4.61 -14.47 -2.42
C HIS A 33 5.83 -13.55 -2.21
N TRP A 34 5.71 -12.25 -2.47
CA TRP A 34 6.79 -11.27 -2.33
C TRP A 34 6.85 -10.62 -0.95
N ALA A 35 5.71 -10.35 -0.31
CA ALA A 35 5.65 -9.73 1.00
C ALA A 35 4.75 -10.54 1.95
N PRO A 36 5.28 -11.03 3.08
CA PRO A 36 4.47 -11.69 4.09
C PRO A 36 3.34 -10.79 4.61
N VAL A 37 2.16 -11.38 4.88
CA VAL A 37 1.02 -10.66 5.46
C VAL A 37 1.39 -9.99 6.79
N SER A 38 2.33 -10.55 7.55
CA SER A 38 2.84 -9.96 8.79
C SER A 38 3.40 -8.55 8.61
N TYR A 39 3.90 -8.18 7.42
CA TYR A 39 4.37 -6.82 7.17
C TYR A 39 3.22 -5.82 7.05
N CYS A 40 2.05 -6.25 6.57
CA CYS A 40 0.85 -5.42 6.60
C CYS A 40 0.39 -5.18 8.04
N GLU A 41 0.47 -6.21 8.89
CA GLU A 41 0.14 -6.10 10.32
C GLU A 41 1.12 -5.16 11.04
N ASP A 42 2.43 -5.29 10.77
CA ASP A 42 3.45 -4.40 11.31
C ASP A 42 3.20 -2.93 10.92
N MET A 43 2.86 -2.67 9.66
CA MET A 43 2.53 -1.33 9.19
C MET A 43 1.30 -0.76 9.88
N LYS A 44 0.24 -1.57 10.07
CA LYS A 44 -0.97 -1.16 10.80
C LYS A 44 -0.66 -0.83 12.27
N MET A 45 0.26 -1.57 12.89
CA MET A 45 0.69 -1.30 14.26
C MET A 45 1.54 -0.02 14.36
N ARG A 46 2.40 0.26 13.38
CA ARG A 46 3.27 1.45 13.37
C ARG A 46 2.52 2.72 12.99
N PHE A 47 1.61 2.62 12.03
CA PHE A 47 0.87 3.76 11.48
C PHE A 47 -0.64 3.51 11.58
N PRO A 48 -1.23 3.57 12.80
CA PRO A 48 -2.64 3.26 13.00
C PRO A 48 -3.59 4.24 12.30
N GLU A 49 -3.15 5.48 12.06
CA GLU A 49 -3.87 6.50 11.31
C GLU A 49 -3.62 6.41 9.78
N GLY A 50 -2.87 5.40 9.34
CA GLY A 50 -2.51 5.19 7.95
C GLY A 50 -3.56 4.42 7.17
N GLU A 51 -3.71 4.78 5.90
CA GLU A 51 -4.57 4.08 4.95
C GLU A 51 -3.89 2.79 4.47
N ILE A 52 -4.05 1.70 5.23
CA ILE A 52 -3.36 0.42 5.00
C ILE A 52 -4.36 -0.71 4.77
N TYR A 53 -4.33 -1.30 3.59
CA TYR A 53 -5.28 -2.28 3.11
C TYR A 53 -4.62 -3.63 2.83
N LEU A 54 -5.32 -4.71 3.19
CA LEU A 54 -4.98 -6.08 2.79
C LEU A 54 -6.00 -6.52 1.74
N CYS A 55 -5.53 -6.97 0.58
CA CYS A 55 -6.34 -7.42 -0.53
C CYS A 55 -7.11 -8.69 -0.16
N GLU A 56 -8.40 -8.57 0.15
CA GLU A 56 -9.28 -9.72 0.35
C GLU A 56 -9.69 -10.39 -0.98
N ARG A 57 -9.42 -9.72 -2.11
CA ARG A 57 -9.87 -10.10 -3.47
C ARG A 57 -8.94 -11.08 -4.22
N LYS A 58 -7.85 -11.54 -3.59
CA LYS A 58 -6.89 -12.53 -4.15
C LYS A 58 -6.23 -12.11 -5.47
N PHE A 59 -5.93 -10.83 -5.65
CA PHE A 59 -5.14 -10.41 -6.80
C PHE A 59 -3.72 -10.98 -6.72
N GLN A 60 -3.23 -11.54 -7.82
CA GLN A 60 -1.82 -11.92 -7.95
C GLN A 60 -0.96 -10.66 -7.87
N HIS A 61 0.30 -10.81 -7.44
CA HIS A 61 1.27 -9.70 -7.30
C HIS A 61 1.31 -8.78 -8.53
N ALA A 62 1.12 -9.35 -9.72
CA ALA A 62 0.92 -8.61 -10.97
C ALA A 62 -0.54 -8.15 -11.17
N PHE A 63 -1.12 -7.47 -10.17
CA PHE A 63 -2.51 -7.00 -10.24
C PHE A 63 -2.74 -6.07 -11.45
N VAL A 64 -1.69 -5.36 -11.89
CA VAL A 64 -1.68 -4.49 -13.07
C VAL A 64 -1.88 -5.28 -14.38
N LEU A 65 -1.58 -6.58 -14.41
CA LEU A 65 -1.70 -7.40 -15.63
C LEU A 65 -3.03 -8.15 -15.72
N GLU A 66 -3.58 -8.61 -14.59
CA GLU A 66 -4.76 -9.50 -14.59
C GLU A 66 -6.03 -8.86 -14.03
N SER A 67 -5.91 -7.80 -13.23
CA SER A 67 -7.04 -7.14 -12.53
C SER A 67 -6.96 -5.62 -12.64
N SER A 68 -6.45 -5.12 -13.76
CA SER A 68 -6.19 -3.69 -13.99
C SER A 68 -7.46 -2.83 -13.88
N GLU A 69 -8.59 -3.30 -14.39
CA GLU A 69 -9.88 -2.58 -14.30
C GLU A 69 -10.36 -2.45 -12.84
N GLU A 70 -10.35 -3.55 -12.07
CA GLU A 70 -10.80 -3.55 -10.68
C GLU A 70 -9.92 -2.67 -9.78
N VAL A 71 -8.61 -2.67 -10.04
CA VAL A 71 -7.66 -1.81 -9.33
C VAL A 71 -7.83 -0.35 -9.76
N ALA A 72 -8.09 -0.08 -11.05
CA ALA A 72 -8.36 1.27 -11.52
C ALA A 72 -9.63 1.85 -10.90
N GLU A 73 -10.71 1.08 -10.80
CA GLU A 73 -11.93 1.50 -10.10
C GLU A 73 -11.67 1.80 -8.62
N MET A 74 -10.92 0.92 -7.93
CA MET A 74 -10.56 1.10 -6.53
C MET A 74 -9.74 2.38 -6.31
N VAL A 75 -8.69 2.60 -7.10
CA VAL A 75 -7.86 3.80 -7.02
C VAL A 75 -8.66 5.05 -7.37
N ALA A 76 -9.52 4.99 -8.40
CA ALA A 76 -10.39 6.11 -8.76
C ALA A 76 -11.34 6.49 -7.61
N SER A 77 -11.90 5.50 -6.90
CA SER A 77 -12.72 5.74 -5.72
C SER A 77 -11.94 6.44 -4.59
N TRP A 78 -10.69 6.03 -4.33
CA TRP A 78 -9.85 6.68 -3.33
C TRP A 78 -9.55 8.13 -3.69
N ILE A 79 -9.16 8.39 -4.94
CA ILE A 79 -8.86 9.75 -5.43
C ILE A 79 -10.11 10.64 -5.33
N GLN A 80 -11.29 10.14 -5.70
CA GLN A 80 -12.54 10.89 -5.57
C GLN A 80 -12.85 11.23 -4.11
N GLY A 81 -12.60 10.31 -3.18
CA GLY A 81 -12.75 10.56 -1.74
C GLY A 81 -11.87 11.70 -1.24
N VAL A 82 -10.62 11.76 -1.70
CA VAL A 82 -9.68 12.85 -1.35
C VAL A 82 -10.13 14.18 -1.94
N ILE A 83 -10.48 14.21 -3.24
CA ILE A 83 -10.93 15.45 -3.90
C ILE A 83 -12.20 16.00 -3.24
N ALA A 84 -13.12 15.12 -2.81
CA ALA A 84 -14.34 15.54 -2.13
C ALA A 84 -14.09 16.15 -0.75
N GLN A 85 -12.98 15.82 -0.08
CA GLN A 85 -12.62 16.37 1.23
C GLN A 85 -11.91 17.73 1.14
N ASP A 86 -11.28 18.07 0.01
CA ASP A 86 -10.60 19.35 -0.23
C ASP A 86 -11.56 20.51 -0.61
N VAL A 87 -12.87 20.25 -0.76
CA VAL A 87 -13.89 21.25 -1.16
C VAL A 87 -14.55 21.95 0.05
N HIS A 88 -14.03 21.76 1.26
CA HIS A 88 -14.45 22.47 2.49
C HIS A 88 -13.29 23.14 3.21
#